data_AF-A0A2K9E015-F1
#
_entry.id   AF-A0A2K9E015-F1
#
_cell.length_a   1.000
_cell.length_b   1.000
_cell.length_c   1.000
_cell.angle_alpha   90.00
_cell.angle_beta   90.00
_cell.angle_gamma   90.00
#
_symmetry.space_group_name_H-M   'P 1'
#
loop_
_entity.id
_entity.type
_entity.pdbx_description
1 polymer ?
#
loop_
_entity_poly.entity_id
_entity_poly.type
_entity_poly.pdbx_seq_one_letter_code
_entity_poly.pdbx_strand_id
1 'polypeptide(L)'
;MAPLPTFTKDVVRRAALLIALAATVVSLPACASGGSVASSPSTSEAAASAPESPTPSSAIDTAARPAFGGDCASVVDAARLSSILGRELGQASEETSTGVRTLGGLECVWRTGSGSAVRSFAAPVDVVPEATQSRYGSVVCEGYLYDGWGCRIAVRNDTTWLLVTIDGEVGVEGSASKAQLSEDAGKLAPLFQESLAASPAPRAATPSAGWWAAPTCEDLGSRLDLAGILDSADFESGYPSGFATDIASELAIARGTMIDCKWYSSSAEGMTAIVITAYPGAADEWEQLENDLSSRTTVTPVVVAGAQQAIEGTGAIRPESSFVAATDGINLIQVAEAPRTADATASVIAALSQG
;
A
#
# COMPACT_ATOMS: atom_id res chain seq x y z
N MET A 1 -18.60 -24.62 43.83
CA MET A 1 -17.74 -23.86 42.90
C MET A 1 -17.07 -24.87 41.98
N ALA A 2 -17.57 -24.98 40.77
CA ALA A 2 -17.03 -25.84 39.72
C ALA A 2 -16.44 -24.93 38.63
N PRO A 3 -15.27 -25.25 38.05
CA PRO A 3 -14.67 -24.42 37.02
C PRO A 3 -15.37 -24.65 35.67
N LEU A 4 -15.61 -23.55 34.95
CA LEU A 4 -16.11 -23.54 33.57
C LEU A 4 -15.00 -24.02 32.60
N PRO A 5 -15.34 -24.79 31.55
CA PRO A 5 -14.38 -25.28 30.58
C PRO A 5 -13.98 -24.20 29.56
N THR A 6 -12.68 -24.16 29.27
CA THR A 6 -12.03 -23.45 28.18
C THR A 6 -12.45 -24.04 26.84
N PHE A 7 -13.08 -23.24 25.97
CA PHE A 7 -13.28 -23.61 24.57
C PHE A 7 -11.99 -23.40 23.78
N THR A 8 -11.47 -24.50 23.25
CA THR A 8 -10.22 -24.64 22.51
C THR A 8 -10.31 -24.11 21.08
N LYS A 9 -9.26 -23.41 20.65
CA LYS A 9 -9.03 -22.76 19.34
C LYS A 9 -8.86 -23.71 18.14
N ASP A 10 -9.29 -24.97 18.22
CA ASP A 10 -8.83 -26.03 17.30
C ASP A 10 -9.84 -26.47 16.22
N VAL A 11 -11.01 -25.85 16.09
CA VAL A 11 -12.08 -26.39 15.21
C VAL A 11 -12.21 -25.71 13.84
N VAL A 12 -11.54 -24.59 13.57
CA VAL A 12 -11.71 -23.87 12.28
C VAL A 12 -10.66 -24.25 11.22
N ARG A 13 -9.79 -25.25 11.48
CA ARG A 13 -8.59 -25.48 10.66
C ARG A 13 -8.71 -26.46 9.49
N ARG A 14 -9.90 -26.92 9.09
CA ARG A 14 -10.04 -27.86 7.95
C ARG A 14 -11.36 -27.73 7.19
N ALA A 15 -11.42 -26.83 6.21
CA ALA A 15 -12.30 -26.97 5.05
C ALA A 15 -11.96 -25.94 3.95
N ALA A 16 -10.97 -26.22 3.11
CA ALA A 16 -10.88 -25.63 1.76
C ALA A 16 -9.82 -26.39 0.94
N LEU A 17 -10.23 -27.51 0.34
CA LEU A 17 -9.47 -28.09 -0.77
C LEU A 17 -10.45 -28.72 -1.76
N LEU A 18 -10.18 -28.44 -3.04
CA LEU A 18 -10.68 -29.08 -4.27
C LEU A 18 -12.03 -28.58 -4.80
N ILE A 19 -11.99 -27.90 -5.95
CA ILE A 19 -12.62 -28.38 -7.20
C ILE A 19 -11.72 -27.98 -8.37
N ALA A 20 -11.57 -28.92 -9.29
CA ALA A 20 -10.59 -28.98 -10.35
C ALA A 20 -11.01 -28.25 -11.64
N LEU A 21 -9.97 -27.94 -12.42
CA LEU A 21 -9.99 -27.51 -13.83
C LEU A 21 -10.96 -28.33 -14.70
N ALA A 22 -11.67 -27.64 -15.59
CA ALA A 22 -12.07 -28.17 -16.88
C ALA A 22 -11.82 -27.11 -17.96
N ALA A 23 -10.83 -27.36 -18.82
CA ALA A 23 -10.54 -26.60 -20.01
C ALA A 23 -11.63 -26.81 -21.06
N THR A 24 -11.97 -25.76 -21.81
CA THR A 24 -12.53 -25.93 -23.17
C THR A 24 -12.01 -24.83 -24.08
N VAL A 25 -11.14 -25.26 -25.00
CA VAL A 25 -10.66 -24.54 -26.17
C VAL A 25 -11.80 -24.49 -27.19
N VAL A 26 -12.14 -23.30 -27.67
CA VAL A 26 -12.78 -23.14 -28.98
C VAL A 26 -12.08 -22.02 -29.72
N SER A 27 -11.45 -22.39 -30.82
CA SER A 27 -10.75 -21.52 -31.75
C SER A 27 -11.64 -21.18 -32.96
N LEU A 28 -11.28 -20.07 -33.62
CA LEU A 28 -11.48 -19.68 -35.03
C LEU A 28 -12.69 -18.78 -35.35
N PRO A 29 -12.64 -17.97 -36.45
CA PRO A 29 -11.50 -17.48 -37.24
C PRO A 29 -11.50 -15.96 -37.51
N ALA A 30 -10.35 -15.48 -37.96
CA ALA A 30 -10.11 -14.16 -38.54
C ALA A 30 -10.65 -14.03 -39.98
N CYS A 31 -11.05 -12.82 -40.36
CA CYS A 31 -11.11 -12.22 -41.69
C CYS A 31 -11.58 -10.75 -41.50
N ALA A 32 -11.16 -9.72 -42.22
CA ALA A 32 -10.16 -9.54 -43.26
C ALA A 32 -10.04 -8.02 -43.50
N SER A 33 -8.92 -7.59 -44.12
CA SER A 33 -8.76 -6.44 -45.06
C SER A 33 -9.31 -5.07 -44.65
N GLY A 34 -8.53 -4.00 -44.57
CA GLY A 34 -7.63 -3.49 -45.61
C GLY A 34 -8.15 -2.11 -46.05
N GLY A 35 -7.28 -1.09 -46.06
CA GLY A 35 -7.68 0.25 -46.48
C GLY A 35 -6.57 1.28 -46.31
N SER A 36 -5.70 1.36 -47.32
CA SER A 36 -4.71 2.42 -47.52
C SER A 36 -5.38 3.63 -48.18
N VAL A 37 -5.19 4.84 -47.64
CA VAL A 37 -5.35 6.13 -48.35
C VAL A 37 -4.40 7.13 -47.67
N ALA A 38 -3.20 7.33 -48.21
CA ALA A 38 -2.80 8.36 -49.19
C ALA A 38 -2.34 9.68 -48.56
N SER A 39 -1.09 10.00 -48.87
CA SER A 39 -0.33 11.19 -48.45
C SER A 39 -0.58 12.42 -49.33
N SER A 40 -0.19 13.58 -48.77
CA SER A 40 0.32 14.83 -49.42
C SER A 40 -0.64 16.03 -49.45
N PRO A 41 -0.14 17.29 -49.56
CA PRO A 41 1.25 17.76 -49.56
C PRO A 41 1.57 18.87 -48.53
N SER A 42 2.87 19.05 -48.29
CA SER A 42 3.49 20.20 -47.64
C SER A 42 3.27 21.49 -48.42
N THR A 43 2.83 22.53 -47.73
CA THR A 43 3.04 23.93 -48.14
C THR A 43 4.28 24.45 -47.42
N SER A 44 5.30 24.80 -48.20
CA SER A 44 6.51 25.49 -47.74
C SER A 44 6.24 26.99 -47.83
N GLU A 45 6.06 27.65 -46.69
CA GLU A 45 6.06 29.11 -46.59
C GLU A 45 7.26 29.54 -45.74
N ALA A 46 8.03 30.48 -46.28
CA ALA A 46 9.31 30.91 -45.75
C ALA A 46 9.12 31.85 -44.54
N ALA A 47 9.64 31.39 -43.41
CA ALA A 47 10.33 32.14 -42.34
C ALA A 47 9.84 33.56 -42.01
N ALA A 48 9.04 33.66 -40.95
CA ALA A 48 9.19 34.74 -39.98
C ALA A 48 10.08 34.22 -38.83
N SER A 49 11.11 34.98 -38.45
CA SER A 49 11.94 34.66 -37.30
C SER A 49 11.07 34.54 -36.05
N ALA A 50 11.03 33.34 -35.47
CA ALA A 50 10.32 33.11 -34.22
C ALA A 50 10.95 33.98 -33.11
N PRO A 51 10.15 34.61 -32.25
CA PRO A 51 10.66 35.22 -31.02
C PRO A 51 11.39 34.15 -30.21
N GLU A 52 12.48 34.54 -29.55
CA GLU A 52 13.28 33.66 -28.70
C GLU A 52 12.35 32.81 -27.82
N SER A 53 12.44 31.49 -27.98
CA SER A 53 11.68 30.54 -27.17
C SER A 53 11.97 30.86 -25.70
N PRO A 54 10.95 31.04 -24.84
CA PRO A 54 11.20 31.20 -23.42
C PRO A 54 12.04 30.02 -22.96
N THR A 55 13.14 30.30 -22.27
CA THR A 55 13.96 29.29 -21.60
C THR A 55 13.00 28.40 -20.81
N PRO A 56 13.05 27.06 -20.97
CA PRO A 56 12.18 26.19 -20.22
C PRO A 56 12.37 26.51 -18.74
N SER A 57 11.32 27.06 -18.12
CA SER A 57 11.23 27.16 -16.67
C SER A 57 11.54 25.77 -16.17
N SER A 58 12.57 25.62 -15.34
CA SER A 58 12.87 24.36 -14.67
C SER A 58 11.60 23.98 -13.93
N ALA A 59 10.79 23.09 -14.52
CA ALA A 59 9.60 22.59 -13.89
C ALA A 59 10.11 21.96 -12.59
N ILE A 60 9.65 22.49 -11.46
CA ILE A 60 9.95 21.87 -10.18
C ILE A 60 9.34 20.48 -10.28
N ASP A 61 10.19 19.46 -10.34
CA ASP A 61 9.74 18.08 -10.28
C ASP A 61 9.01 17.93 -8.94
N THR A 62 7.70 17.68 -8.94
CA THR A 62 6.89 17.55 -7.70
C THR A 62 6.51 16.10 -7.42
N ALA A 63 6.79 15.18 -8.35
CA ALA A 63 6.44 13.77 -8.24
C ALA A 63 7.32 13.06 -7.20
N ALA A 64 6.81 11.97 -6.65
CA ALA A 64 7.62 11.12 -5.80
C ALA A 64 8.74 10.48 -6.63
N ARG A 65 9.90 10.29 -6.02
CA ARG A 65 10.96 9.43 -6.56
C ARG A 65 11.16 8.27 -5.59
N PRO A 66 10.63 7.08 -5.90
CA PRO A 66 10.74 5.93 -5.02
C PRO A 66 12.20 5.54 -4.76
N ALA A 67 12.48 5.04 -3.56
CA ALA A 67 13.78 4.45 -3.23
C ALA A 67 14.12 3.33 -4.21
N PHE A 68 15.40 3.23 -4.59
CA PHE A 68 15.88 2.26 -5.58
C PHE A 68 15.14 2.31 -6.93
N GLY A 69 14.54 3.47 -7.26
CA GLY A 69 13.77 3.63 -8.49
C GLY A 69 12.45 2.83 -8.52
N GLY A 70 12.01 2.30 -7.37
CA GLY A 70 10.80 1.49 -7.27
C GLY A 70 11.01 0.03 -7.69
N ASP A 71 12.26 -0.44 -7.76
CA ASP A 71 12.58 -1.80 -8.19
C ASP A 71 13.21 -2.62 -7.05
N CYS A 72 12.47 -3.65 -6.60
CA CYS A 72 12.95 -4.55 -5.55
C CYS A 72 14.16 -5.40 -5.96
N ALA A 73 14.36 -5.65 -7.26
CA ALA A 73 15.56 -6.33 -7.74
C ALA A 73 16.82 -5.47 -7.58
N SER A 74 16.66 -4.14 -7.52
CA SER A 74 17.73 -3.16 -7.30
C SER A 74 18.11 -2.99 -5.82
N VAL A 75 17.33 -3.53 -4.88
CA VAL A 75 17.63 -3.47 -3.45
C VAL A 75 18.72 -4.48 -3.10
N VAL A 76 18.47 -5.77 -3.32
CA VAL A 76 19.44 -6.82 -3.01
C VAL A 76 19.11 -8.12 -3.75
N ASP A 77 20.15 -8.83 -4.18
CA ASP A 77 20.02 -10.13 -4.82
C ASP A 77 19.56 -11.22 -3.83
N ALA A 78 18.55 -11.99 -4.24
CA ALA A 78 17.95 -13.06 -3.44
C ALA A 78 18.94 -14.20 -3.15
N ALA A 79 19.85 -14.52 -4.07
CA ALA A 79 20.86 -15.57 -3.85
C ALA A 79 21.89 -15.13 -2.79
N ARG A 80 22.31 -13.86 -2.80
CA ARG A 80 23.18 -13.29 -1.77
C ARG A 80 22.51 -13.27 -0.39
N LEU A 81 21.23 -12.86 -0.31
CA LEU A 81 20.45 -12.96 0.93
C LEU A 81 20.38 -14.40 1.44
N SER A 82 20.05 -15.34 0.56
CA SER A 82 19.92 -16.76 0.88
C SER A 82 21.23 -17.34 1.43
N SER A 83 22.35 -16.98 0.82
CA SER A 83 23.68 -17.42 1.24
C SER A 83 24.06 -16.91 2.64
N ILE A 84 23.68 -15.69 3.01
CA ILE A 84 23.98 -15.11 4.32
C ILE A 84 23.13 -15.76 5.42
N LEU A 85 21.86 -16.01 5.12
CA LEU A 85 20.91 -16.58 6.07
C LEU A 85 20.96 -18.12 6.13
N GLY A 86 21.65 -18.77 5.20
CA GLY A 86 21.71 -20.23 5.12
C GLY A 86 20.36 -20.88 4.78
N ARG A 87 19.44 -20.15 4.13
CA ARG A 87 18.11 -20.61 3.73
C ARG A 87 17.70 -20.01 2.40
N GLU A 88 16.98 -20.77 1.59
CA GLU A 88 16.53 -20.33 0.28
C GLU A 88 15.39 -19.31 0.40
N LEU A 89 15.58 -18.15 -0.22
CA LEU A 89 14.60 -17.10 -0.41
C LEU A 89 14.25 -16.99 -1.90
N GLY A 90 12.97 -16.79 -2.19
CA GLY A 90 12.48 -16.48 -3.52
C GLY A 90 12.90 -15.09 -3.99
N GLN A 91 12.57 -14.80 -5.25
CA GLN A 91 12.73 -13.45 -5.82
C GLN A 91 11.94 -12.42 -5.01
N ALA A 92 12.43 -11.19 -5.00
CA ALA A 92 11.77 -10.09 -4.33
C ALA A 92 10.41 -9.83 -4.99
N SER A 93 9.37 -9.64 -4.19
CA SER A 93 8.11 -9.04 -4.63
C SER A 93 7.96 -7.66 -4.03
N GLU A 94 7.43 -6.71 -4.79
CA GLU A 94 7.04 -5.42 -4.28
C GLU A 94 5.72 -5.53 -3.50
N GLU A 95 5.66 -4.92 -2.31
CA GLU A 95 4.44 -4.78 -1.49
C GLU A 95 4.15 -3.32 -1.11
N THR A 96 4.77 -2.37 -1.83
CA THR A 96 4.64 -0.93 -1.56
C THR A 96 3.19 -0.48 -1.66
N SER A 97 2.64 0.03 -0.56
CA SER A 97 1.32 0.67 -0.61
C SER A 97 1.39 2.03 -1.34
N THR A 98 0.29 2.45 -1.96
CA THR A 98 0.20 3.73 -2.69
C THR A 98 0.72 4.92 -1.87
N GLY A 99 0.28 5.07 -0.62
CA GLY A 99 0.71 6.16 0.25
C GLY A 99 2.21 6.13 0.58
N VAL A 100 2.80 4.94 0.66
CA VAL A 100 4.25 4.76 0.84
C VAL A 100 4.99 5.10 -0.46
N ARG A 101 4.45 4.78 -1.63
CA ARG A 101 5.06 5.19 -2.90
C ARG A 101 5.06 6.71 -3.06
N THR A 102 3.96 7.40 -2.72
CA THR A 102 3.88 8.87 -2.71
C THR A 102 4.85 9.51 -1.71
N LEU A 103 5.19 8.81 -0.62
CA LEU A 103 6.25 9.18 0.33
C LEU A 103 7.67 9.05 -0.27
N GLY A 104 7.82 8.49 -1.48
CA GLY A 104 9.10 8.14 -2.09
C GLY A 104 9.68 6.84 -1.52
N GLY A 105 8.84 6.02 -0.88
CA GLY A 105 9.23 4.76 -0.28
C GLY A 105 9.19 3.56 -1.24
N LEU A 106 9.74 2.44 -0.77
CA LEU A 106 9.70 1.14 -1.45
C LEU A 106 9.63 0.03 -0.38
N GLU A 107 8.66 -0.88 -0.52
CA GLU A 107 8.52 -2.06 0.33
C GLU A 107 8.76 -3.32 -0.50
N CYS A 108 9.74 -4.12 -0.10
CA CYS A 108 10.12 -5.36 -0.77
C CYS A 108 10.08 -6.53 0.17
N VAL A 109 9.68 -7.70 -0.34
CA VAL A 109 9.56 -8.93 0.44
C VAL A 109 10.22 -10.09 -0.30
N TRP A 110 11.08 -10.81 0.41
CA TRP A 110 11.66 -12.08 -0.02
C TRP A 110 11.10 -13.18 0.85
N ARG A 111 10.36 -14.13 0.28
CA ARG A 111 9.73 -15.23 1.02
C ARG A 111 10.49 -16.53 0.89
N THR A 112 10.54 -17.30 1.96
CA THR A 112 10.91 -18.73 1.90
C THR A 112 9.72 -19.54 1.40
N GLY A 113 9.96 -20.77 0.94
CA GLY A 113 8.88 -21.71 0.62
C GLY A 113 7.98 -22.07 1.83
N SER A 114 8.45 -21.83 3.06
CA SER A 114 7.68 -22.05 4.30
C SER A 114 6.82 -20.85 4.72
N GLY A 115 6.93 -19.70 4.05
CA GLY A 115 6.18 -18.48 4.35
C GLY A 115 6.86 -17.51 5.31
N SER A 116 8.04 -17.83 5.85
CA SER A 116 8.88 -16.83 6.53
C SER A 116 9.40 -15.81 5.51
N ALA A 117 9.67 -14.58 5.92
CA ALA A 117 10.12 -13.54 5.00
C ALA A 117 11.23 -12.65 5.57
N VAL A 118 12.00 -12.09 4.65
CA VAL A 118 12.77 -10.86 4.88
C VAL A 118 11.99 -9.75 4.20
N ARG A 119 11.83 -8.62 4.88
CA ARG A 119 11.18 -7.42 4.35
C ARG A 119 12.15 -6.26 4.41
N SER A 120 12.07 -5.36 3.45
CA SER A 120 12.74 -4.07 3.54
C SER A 120 11.76 -2.95 3.26
N PHE A 121 11.83 -1.90 4.05
CA PHE A 121 11.16 -0.64 3.79
C PHE A 121 12.22 0.47 3.69
N ALA A 122 12.33 1.09 2.52
CA ALA A 122 13.22 2.22 2.29
C ALA A 122 12.42 3.50 2.10
N ALA A 123 12.90 4.63 2.64
CA ALA A 123 12.27 5.95 2.52
C ALA A 123 13.32 7.08 2.55
N PRO A 124 12.95 8.30 2.09
CA PRO A 124 13.79 9.49 2.30
C PRO A 124 14.11 9.71 3.78
N VAL A 125 15.36 10.00 4.11
CA VAL A 125 15.78 10.16 5.52
C VAL A 125 15.10 11.34 6.21
N ASP A 126 14.72 12.38 5.45
CA ASP A 126 14.09 13.60 5.92
C ASP A 126 12.61 13.42 6.29
N VAL A 127 11.97 12.34 5.84
CA VAL A 127 10.60 11.98 6.26
C VAL A 127 10.55 11.06 7.47
N VAL A 128 11.69 10.50 7.90
CA VAL A 128 11.77 9.59 9.06
C VAL A 128 12.13 10.38 10.32
N PRO A 129 11.26 10.43 11.36
CA PRO A 129 11.58 11.13 12.61
C PRO A 129 12.84 10.60 13.29
N GLU A 130 13.60 11.47 13.94
CA GLU A 130 14.86 11.11 14.63
C GLU A 130 14.65 10.02 15.70
N ALA A 131 13.50 10.03 16.38
CA ALA A 131 13.14 8.99 17.35
C ALA A 131 13.02 7.60 16.69
N THR A 132 12.40 7.53 15.51
CA THR A 132 12.28 6.29 14.72
C THR A 132 13.64 5.83 14.22
N GLN A 133 14.47 6.76 13.70
CA GLN A 133 15.83 6.45 13.27
C GLN A 133 16.67 5.89 14.44
N SER A 134 16.54 6.50 15.63
CA SER A 134 17.27 6.09 16.83
C SER A 134 16.82 4.72 17.34
N ARG A 135 15.51 4.45 17.37
CA ARG A 135 14.93 3.17 17.80
C ARG A 135 15.52 2.00 17.02
N TYR A 136 15.59 2.11 15.70
CA TYR A 136 16.06 1.03 14.83
C TYR A 136 17.55 1.12 14.48
N GLY A 137 18.31 2.03 15.11
CA GLY A 137 19.77 2.06 14.98
C GLY A 137 20.47 0.82 15.57
N SER A 138 19.73 0.02 16.33
CA SER A 138 20.11 -1.32 16.79
C SER A 138 18.97 -2.29 16.54
N VAL A 139 19.25 -3.60 16.63
CA VAL A 139 18.22 -4.62 16.46
C VAL A 139 17.13 -4.50 17.53
N VAL A 140 15.87 -4.46 17.11
CA VAL A 140 14.67 -4.48 17.96
C VAL A 140 13.77 -5.62 17.52
N CYS A 141 13.36 -6.48 18.45
CA CYS A 141 12.39 -7.55 18.16
C CYS A 141 11.03 -7.25 18.78
N GLU A 142 10.02 -7.13 17.93
CA GLU A 142 8.70 -6.60 18.28
C GLU A 142 7.59 -7.13 17.37
N GLY A 143 6.33 -6.89 17.76
CA GLY A 143 5.18 -7.12 16.90
C GLY A 143 5.03 -6.02 15.84
N TYR A 144 4.49 -6.37 14.67
CA TYR A 144 4.17 -5.45 13.58
C TYR A 144 3.07 -6.03 12.68
N LEU A 145 2.36 -5.17 11.96
CA LEU A 145 1.21 -5.58 11.14
C LEU A 145 0.17 -6.39 11.95
N TYR A 146 -0.64 -7.19 11.26
CA TYR A 146 -1.61 -8.11 11.84
C TYR A 146 -0.91 -9.42 12.26
N ASP A 147 -0.86 -9.69 13.57
CA ASP A 147 -0.24 -10.88 14.20
C ASP A 147 1.22 -11.16 13.78
N GLY A 148 1.87 -10.19 13.12
CA GLY A 148 3.25 -10.28 12.71
C GLY A 148 4.17 -9.97 13.88
N TRP A 149 5.33 -10.61 13.89
CA TRP A 149 6.41 -10.30 14.81
C TRP A 149 7.74 -10.65 14.15
N GLY A 150 8.81 -9.99 14.58
CA GLY A 150 10.12 -10.20 13.97
C GLY A 150 11.18 -9.28 14.54
N CYS A 151 12.40 -9.40 14.03
CA CYS A 151 13.52 -8.56 14.43
C CYS A 151 13.87 -7.56 13.33
N ARG A 152 14.09 -6.32 13.74
CA ARG A 152 14.16 -5.14 12.88
C ARG A 152 15.43 -4.38 13.13
N ILE A 153 16.11 -3.94 12.07
CA ILE A 153 17.28 -3.06 12.15
C ILE A 153 17.26 -2.12 10.96
N ALA A 154 17.65 -0.88 11.19
CA ALA A 154 17.78 0.10 10.14
C ALA A 154 19.25 0.39 9.79
N VAL A 155 19.48 0.61 8.50
CA VAL A 155 20.70 1.17 7.95
C VAL A 155 20.35 2.46 7.20
N ARG A 156 21.31 3.37 7.04
CA ARG A 156 21.05 4.65 6.37
C ARG A 156 22.28 5.23 5.70
N ASN A 157 22.04 6.09 4.72
CA ASN A 157 23.00 7.06 4.19
C ASN A 157 22.43 8.48 4.39
N ASP A 158 23.03 9.49 3.77
CA ASP A 158 22.62 10.89 3.92
C ASP A 158 21.24 11.22 3.33
N THR A 159 20.65 10.32 2.55
CA THR A 159 19.39 10.58 1.80
C THR A 159 18.33 9.52 2.02
N THR A 160 18.71 8.32 2.41
CA THR A 160 17.84 7.14 2.47
C THR A 160 17.99 6.46 3.81
N TRP A 161 16.86 6.14 4.42
CA TRP A 161 16.75 5.26 5.56
C TRP A 161 16.10 3.96 5.12
N LEU A 162 16.64 2.82 5.56
CA LEU A 162 16.18 1.49 5.16
C LEU A 162 16.02 0.60 6.39
N LEU A 163 14.79 0.21 6.68
CA LEU A 163 14.43 -0.77 7.71
C LEU A 163 14.42 -2.17 7.12
N VAL A 164 15.17 -3.08 7.72
CA VAL A 164 15.14 -4.52 7.41
C VAL A 164 14.35 -5.20 8.52
N THR A 165 13.37 -6.02 8.15
CA THR A 165 12.62 -6.89 9.07
C THR A 165 12.85 -8.34 8.68
N ILE A 166 13.14 -9.20 9.65
CA ILE A 166 13.10 -10.65 9.47
C ILE A 166 11.90 -11.19 10.25
N ASP A 167 10.94 -11.73 9.51
CA ASP A 167 9.70 -12.28 10.06
C ASP A 167 10.01 -13.47 10.97
N GLY A 168 9.45 -13.45 12.16
CA GLY A 168 9.39 -14.59 13.04
C GLY A 168 8.23 -15.52 12.68
N GLU A 169 8.34 -16.79 13.06
CA GLU A 169 7.25 -17.74 12.85
C GLU A 169 6.12 -17.49 13.86
N VAL A 170 4.89 -17.35 13.37
CA VAL A 170 3.70 -17.08 14.20
C VAL A 170 3.55 -18.17 15.27
N GLY A 171 3.42 -17.77 16.53
CA GLY A 171 3.30 -18.68 17.67
C GLY A 171 4.63 -19.28 18.16
N VAL A 172 5.77 -18.88 17.59
CA VAL A 172 7.12 -19.33 17.97
C VAL A 172 7.93 -18.16 18.59
N GLU A 173 7.25 -17.32 19.36
CA GLU A 173 7.82 -16.17 20.06
C GLU A 173 8.58 -16.57 21.33
N GLY A 174 9.70 -17.27 21.15
CA GLY A 174 10.59 -17.71 22.24
C GLY A 174 11.94 -16.97 22.26
N SER A 175 12.62 -16.97 23.40
CA SER A 175 13.93 -16.31 23.56
C SER A 175 14.98 -16.81 22.57
N ALA A 176 14.99 -18.12 22.25
CA ALA A 176 15.90 -18.70 21.26
C ALA A 176 15.61 -18.21 19.84
N SER A 177 14.33 -18.10 19.47
CA SER A 177 13.89 -17.56 18.18
C SER A 177 14.30 -16.09 18.04
N LYS A 178 14.05 -15.27 19.08
CA LYS A 178 14.49 -13.87 19.12
C LYS A 178 16.01 -13.70 18.98
N ALA A 179 16.80 -14.55 19.65
CA ALA A 179 18.25 -14.51 19.55
C ALA A 179 18.75 -14.82 18.12
N GLN A 180 18.20 -15.87 17.49
CA GLN A 180 18.57 -16.23 16.13
C GLN A 180 18.19 -15.14 15.12
N LEU A 181 16.95 -14.62 15.19
CA LEU A 181 16.49 -13.55 14.31
C LEU A 181 17.29 -12.26 14.51
N SER A 182 17.72 -11.97 15.73
CA SER A 182 18.57 -10.82 16.00
C SER A 182 19.95 -10.96 15.38
N GLU A 183 20.54 -12.14 15.46
CA GLU A 183 21.82 -12.44 14.83
C GLU A 183 21.72 -12.33 13.30
N ASP A 184 20.66 -12.89 12.72
CA ASP A 184 20.39 -12.82 11.28
C ASP A 184 20.19 -11.36 10.82
N ALA A 185 19.44 -10.55 11.57
CA ALA A 185 19.26 -9.12 11.27
C ALA A 185 20.61 -8.38 11.28
N GLY A 186 21.48 -8.68 12.26
CA GLY A 186 22.84 -8.15 12.32
C GLY A 186 23.71 -8.55 11.12
N LYS A 187 23.57 -9.77 10.60
CA LYS A 187 24.28 -10.23 9.39
C LYS A 187 23.81 -9.54 8.12
N LEU A 188 22.53 -9.17 8.05
CA LEU A 188 21.95 -8.50 6.88
C LEU A 188 22.28 -7.00 6.81
N ALA A 189 22.48 -6.33 7.94
CA ALA A 189 22.72 -4.88 7.94
C ALA A 189 23.87 -4.42 7.02
N PRO A 190 25.07 -5.04 7.01
CA PRO A 190 26.14 -4.65 6.07
C PRO A 190 25.73 -4.77 4.61
N LEU A 191 24.96 -5.81 4.25
CA LEU A 191 24.50 -6.03 2.88
C LEU A 191 23.57 -4.91 2.41
N PHE A 192 22.58 -4.55 3.22
CA PHE A 192 21.67 -3.45 2.88
C PHE A 192 22.36 -2.09 2.91
N GLN A 193 23.38 -1.91 3.75
CA GLN A 193 24.21 -0.70 3.75
C GLN A 193 25.00 -0.55 2.44
N GLU A 194 25.51 -1.65 1.87
CA GLU A 194 26.16 -1.64 0.55
C GLU A 194 25.17 -1.22 -0.55
N SER A 195 23.95 -1.74 -0.52
CA SER A 195 22.90 -1.41 -1.49
C SER A 195 22.56 0.08 -1.52
N LEU A 196 22.59 0.75 -0.36
CA LEU A 196 22.35 2.19 -0.26
C LEU A 196 23.41 3.03 -0.97
N ALA A 197 24.63 2.54 -1.16
CA ALA A 197 25.70 3.31 -1.80
C ALA A 197 25.46 3.52 -3.31
N ALA A 198 24.69 2.62 -3.95
CA ALA A 198 24.40 2.65 -5.38
C ALA A 198 23.00 3.21 -5.71
N SER A 199 22.17 3.46 -4.69
CA SER A 199 20.78 3.86 -4.87
C SER A 199 20.66 5.36 -5.17
N PRO A 200 19.87 5.76 -6.18
CA PRO A 200 19.47 7.15 -6.34
C PRO A 200 18.74 7.65 -5.08
N ALA A 201 19.00 8.90 -4.69
CA ALA A 201 18.34 9.50 -3.52
C ALA A 201 16.81 9.50 -3.71
N PRO A 202 16.01 8.85 -2.86
CA PRO A 202 14.56 8.94 -2.94
C PRO A 202 14.06 10.34 -2.61
N ARG A 203 12.80 10.61 -2.92
CA ARG A 203 12.16 11.89 -2.60
C ARG A 203 10.65 11.72 -2.46
N ALA A 204 10.08 12.29 -1.42
CA ALA A 204 8.63 12.37 -1.28
C ALA A 204 8.03 13.32 -2.32
N ALA A 205 6.80 13.02 -2.76
CA ALA A 205 6.03 13.98 -3.53
C ALA A 205 5.79 15.26 -2.72
N THR A 206 5.72 16.39 -3.44
CA THR A 206 5.49 17.69 -2.80
C THR A 206 3.99 18.00 -2.79
N PRO A 207 3.38 18.26 -1.60
CA PRO A 207 1.98 18.62 -1.53
C PRO A 207 1.64 19.84 -2.38
N SER A 208 0.50 19.79 -3.05
CA SER A 208 -0.03 20.90 -3.85
C SER A 208 -1.42 21.32 -3.35
N ALA A 209 -1.91 22.48 -3.79
CA ALA A 209 -3.21 23.00 -3.36
C ALA A 209 -4.42 22.12 -3.77
N GLY A 210 -4.23 21.19 -4.71
CA GLY A 210 -5.27 20.24 -5.11
C GLY A 210 -5.27 18.92 -4.33
N TRP A 211 -4.28 18.72 -3.45
CA TRP A 211 -4.28 17.55 -2.59
C TRP A 211 -5.37 17.67 -1.54
N TRP A 212 -6.06 16.58 -1.25
CA TRP A 212 -6.96 16.57 -0.09
C TRP A 212 -6.19 16.88 1.19
N ALA A 213 -6.85 17.59 2.10
CA ALA A 213 -6.34 17.72 3.45
C ALA A 213 -6.16 16.31 4.06
N ALA A 214 -5.16 16.17 4.95
CA ALA A 214 -4.93 14.97 5.75
C ALA A 214 -5.41 15.20 7.20
N PRO A 215 -6.74 15.24 7.45
CA PRO A 215 -7.28 15.40 8.79
C PRO A 215 -6.95 14.16 9.65
N THR A 216 -7.06 14.34 10.97
CA THR A 216 -7.12 13.17 11.87
C THR A 216 -8.40 12.37 11.59
N CYS A 217 -8.43 11.10 11.97
CA CYS A 217 -9.66 10.32 11.84
C CYS A 217 -10.79 10.90 12.66
N GLU A 218 -10.54 11.43 13.87
CA GLU A 218 -11.55 12.13 14.66
C GLU A 218 -12.15 13.32 13.91
N ASP A 219 -11.30 14.17 13.32
CA ASP A 219 -11.74 15.32 12.53
C ASP A 219 -12.53 14.90 11.29
N LEU A 220 -12.09 13.87 10.57
CA LEU A 220 -12.81 13.34 9.41
C LEU A 220 -14.17 12.78 9.83
N GLY A 221 -14.21 11.99 10.91
CA GLY A 221 -15.43 11.41 11.46
C GLY A 221 -16.46 12.47 11.85
N SER A 222 -16.01 13.62 12.38
CA SER A 222 -16.90 14.74 12.72
C SER A 222 -17.59 15.41 11.53
N ARG A 223 -17.06 15.20 10.30
CA ARG A 223 -17.60 15.74 9.04
C ARG A 223 -18.50 14.74 8.32
N LEU A 224 -18.55 13.49 8.78
CA LEU A 224 -19.30 12.41 8.17
C LEU A 224 -20.55 12.09 9.00
N ASP A 225 -21.64 11.73 8.32
CA ASP A 225 -22.80 11.12 8.97
C ASP A 225 -22.50 9.63 9.26
N LEU A 226 -21.59 9.37 10.20
CA LEU A 226 -21.19 8.02 10.57
C LEU A 226 -22.38 7.19 11.07
N ALA A 227 -23.33 7.82 11.78
CA ALA A 227 -24.52 7.14 12.26
C ALA A 227 -25.42 6.67 11.11
N GLY A 228 -25.63 7.50 10.09
CA GLY A 228 -26.37 7.14 8.88
C GLY A 228 -25.64 6.15 7.98
N ILE A 229 -24.30 6.19 7.92
CA ILE A 229 -23.48 5.24 7.16
C ILE A 229 -23.49 3.85 7.82
N LEU A 230 -23.31 3.79 9.14
CA LEU A 230 -23.22 2.55 9.91
C LEU A 230 -24.58 2.01 10.35
N ASP A 231 -25.66 2.76 10.10
CA ASP A 231 -27.02 2.48 10.59
C ASP A 231 -27.08 2.27 12.11
N SER A 232 -26.28 3.04 12.85
CA SER A 232 -26.13 2.92 14.29
C SER A 232 -25.63 4.21 14.91
N ALA A 233 -26.29 4.67 15.98
CA ALA A 233 -25.76 5.78 16.80
C ALA A 233 -24.60 5.34 17.71
N ASP A 234 -24.49 4.04 17.97
CA ASP A 234 -23.41 3.43 18.75
C ASP A 234 -22.36 2.87 17.80
N PHE A 235 -21.19 3.51 17.73
CA PHE A 235 -20.06 3.05 16.93
C PHE A 235 -18.74 3.40 17.61
N GLU A 236 -17.69 2.68 17.24
CA GLU A 236 -16.34 2.83 17.77
C GLU A 236 -15.35 3.15 16.64
N SER A 237 -14.30 3.89 16.98
CA SER A 237 -13.18 4.15 16.08
C SER A 237 -12.18 3.00 16.12
N GLY A 238 -11.56 2.73 14.99
CA GLY A 238 -10.60 1.64 14.80
C GLY A 238 -11.27 0.34 14.35
N TYR A 239 -10.58 -0.77 14.58
CA TYR A 239 -11.16 -2.11 14.51
C TYR A 239 -11.19 -2.70 15.94
N PRO A 240 -11.93 -3.78 16.22
CA PRO A 240 -12.07 -4.38 17.56
C PRO A 240 -10.78 -4.97 18.17
N SER A 241 -9.61 -4.65 17.64
CA SER A 241 -8.35 -5.30 18.00
C SER A 241 -7.20 -4.29 18.05
N GLY A 242 -6.30 -4.50 19.03
CA GLY A 242 -5.13 -3.66 19.33
C GLY A 242 -4.00 -3.82 18.31
N PHE A 243 -4.30 -3.68 17.03
CA PHE A 243 -3.37 -3.82 15.93
C PHE A 243 -2.29 -2.73 15.96
N ALA A 244 -1.05 -3.09 15.66
CA ALA A 244 0.00 -2.13 15.39
C ALA A 244 0.03 -1.82 13.89
N THR A 245 -0.12 -0.54 13.54
CA THR A 245 0.22 -0.05 12.21
C THR A 245 1.71 -0.26 11.98
N ASP A 246 2.12 -0.65 10.76
CA ASP A 246 3.54 -0.77 10.48
C ASP A 246 4.18 0.60 10.23
N ILE A 247 5.50 0.70 10.44
CA ILE A 247 6.27 1.95 10.34
C ILE A 247 6.06 2.62 8.97
N ALA A 248 5.99 1.87 7.87
CA ALA A 248 5.79 2.43 6.55
C ALA A 248 4.48 3.24 6.46
N SER A 249 3.37 2.66 6.94
CA SER A 249 2.07 3.31 7.00
C SER A 249 2.03 4.44 8.03
N GLU A 250 2.67 4.29 9.20
CA GLU A 250 2.78 5.38 10.18
C GLU A 250 3.46 6.63 9.59
N LEU A 251 4.54 6.45 8.82
CA LEU A 251 5.22 7.56 8.16
C LEU A 251 4.38 8.18 7.04
N ALA A 252 3.69 7.36 6.23
CA ALA A 252 2.81 7.85 5.18
C ALA A 252 1.64 8.68 5.77
N ILE A 253 1.06 8.22 6.88
CA ILE A 253 0.01 8.95 7.61
C ILE A 253 0.57 10.24 8.20
N ALA A 254 1.72 10.19 8.88
CA ALA A 254 2.34 11.37 9.48
C ALA A 254 2.72 12.43 8.43
N ARG A 255 3.05 12.02 7.20
CA ARG A 255 3.35 12.93 6.09
C ARG A 255 2.10 13.44 5.35
N GLY A 256 0.95 12.84 5.59
CA GLY A 256 -0.30 13.15 4.90
C GLY A 256 -0.38 12.59 3.47
N THR A 257 0.46 11.60 3.13
CA THR A 257 0.36 10.86 1.86
C THR A 257 -0.57 9.65 1.98
N MET A 258 -1.04 9.35 3.19
CA MET A 258 -2.03 8.33 3.48
C MET A 258 -2.98 8.82 4.58
N ILE A 259 -4.25 8.47 4.46
CA ILE A 259 -5.27 8.58 5.50
C ILE A 259 -5.83 7.18 5.65
N ASP A 260 -5.83 6.61 6.85
CA ASP A 260 -6.39 5.30 7.14
C ASP A 260 -7.33 5.41 8.36
N CYS A 261 -8.63 5.47 8.10
CA CYS A 261 -9.64 5.68 9.12
C CYS A 261 -10.70 4.58 9.08
N LYS A 262 -11.05 4.07 10.27
CA LYS A 262 -11.90 2.90 10.44
C LYS A 262 -12.92 3.20 11.52
N TRP A 263 -14.17 2.83 11.26
CA TRP A 263 -15.21 2.81 12.27
C TRP A 263 -16.07 1.58 12.12
N TYR A 264 -16.62 1.09 13.22
CA TYR A 264 -17.51 -0.05 13.21
C TYR A 264 -18.63 0.09 14.25
N SER A 265 -19.75 -0.56 13.96
CA SER A 265 -20.83 -0.84 14.90
C SER A 265 -21.05 -2.35 14.97
N SER A 266 -21.26 -2.86 16.19
CA SER A 266 -21.58 -4.27 16.43
C SER A 266 -23.00 -4.40 16.96
N SER A 267 -23.80 -5.25 16.33
CA SER A 267 -25.17 -5.58 16.75
C SER A 267 -25.37 -7.10 16.84
N ALA A 268 -26.55 -7.53 17.30
CA ALA A 268 -26.91 -8.95 17.30
C ALA A 268 -27.03 -9.55 15.89
N GLU A 269 -27.21 -8.70 14.87
CA GLU A 269 -27.36 -9.10 13.47
C GLU A 269 -26.01 -9.17 12.73
N GLY A 270 -24.96 -8.57 13.29
CA GLY A 270 -23.61 -8.61 12.74
C GLY A 270 -22.80 -7.35 13.04
N MET A 271 -21.66 -7.23 12.34
CA MET A 271 -20.80 -6.05 12.39
C MET A 271 -20.95 -5.26 11.10
N THR A 272 -21.22 -3.96 11.21
CA THR A 272 -21.15 -3.01 10.10
C THR A 272 -19.89 -2.16 10.30
N ALA A 273 -19.14 -1.91 9.24
CA ALA A 273 -17.93 -1.10 9.32
C ALA A 273 -17.81 -0.16 8.11
N ILE A 274 -16.98 0.85 8.24
CA ILE A 274 -16.45 1.63 7.12
C ILE A 274 -14.94 1.71 7.30
N VAL A 275 -14.21 1.38 6.24
CA VAL A 275 -12.76 1.50 6.17
C VAL A 275 -12.44 2.46 5.03
N ILE A 276 -11.80 3.57 5.37
CA ILE A 276 -11.41 4.63 4.45
C ILE A 276 -9.89 4.61 4.35
N THR A 277 -9.40 4.37 3.14
CA THR A 277 -7.99 4.58 2.82
C THR A 277 -7.89 5.62 1.71
N ALA A 278 -7.34 6.79 2.00
CA ALA A 278 -7.16 7.85 1.01
C ALA A 278 -5.67 8.17 0.82
N TYR A 279 -5.31 8.58 -0.39
CA TYR A 279 -3.95 8.86 -0.81
C TYR A 279 -3.92 10.23 -1.52
N PRO A 280 -3.74 11.32 -0.75
CA PRO A 280 -3.61 12.65 -1.34
C PRO A 280 -2.46 12.71 -2.33
N GLY A 281 -2.71 13.21 -3.54
CA GLY A 281 -1.68 13.41 -4.55
C GLY A 281 -1.20 12.17 -5.32
N ALA A 282 -1.89 11.04 -5.19
CA ALA A 282 -1.46 9.76 -5.76
C ALA A 282 -2.22 9.34 -7.03
N ALA A 283 -2.90 10.25 -7.74
CA ALA A 283 -3.72 9.87 -8.89
C ALA A 283 -2.95 9.19 -10.04
N ASP A 284 -1.63 9.38 -10.12
CA ASP A 284 -0.75 8.67 -11.05
C ASP A 284 -0.71 7.15 -10.81
N GLU A 285 -1.04 6.69 -9.60
CA GLU A 285 -1.13 5.28 -9.23
C GLU A 285 -2.49 4.63 -9.58
N TRP A 286 -3.42 5.36 -10.20
CA TRP A 286 -4.77 4.84 -10.50
C TRP A 286 -4.72 3.54 -11.32
N GLU A 287 -3.95 3.52 -12.41
CA GLU A 287 -3.90 2.37 -13.31
C GLU A 287 -3.34 1.13 -12.59
N GLN A 288 -2.33 1.31 -11.74
CA GLN A 288 -1.77 0.22 -10.94
C GLN A 288 -2.80 -0.30 -9.93
N LEU A 289 -3.47 0.59 -9.20
CA LEU A 289 -4.53 0.23 -8.25
C LEU A 289 -5.68 -0.54 -8.94
N GLU A 290 -6.14 -0.05 -10.08
CA GLU A 290 -7.20 -0.68 -10.87
C GLU A 290 -6.79 -2.08 -11.34
N ASN A 291 -5.57 -2.24 -11.84
CA ASN A 291 -5.03 -3.56 -12.24
C ASN A 291 -4.94 -4.53 -11.05
N ASP A 292 -4.43 -4.06 -9.91
CA ASP A 292 -4.29 -4.88 -8.70
C ASP A 292 -5.64 -5.33 -8.14
N LEU A 293 -6.66 -4.47 -8.21
CA LEU A 293 -8.03 -4.83 -7.82
C LEU A 293 -8.65 -5.80 -8.83
N SER A 294 -8.53 -5.52 -10.13
CA SER A 294 -9.08 -6.35 -11.22
C SER A 294 -8.46 -7.74 -11.29
N SER A 295 -7.21 -7.89 -10.84
CA SER A 295 -6.53 -9.19 -10.78
C SER A 295 -7.09 -10.13 -9.70
N ARG A 296 -7.76 -9.57 -8.68
CA ARG A 296 -8.26 -10.31 -7.51
C ARG A 296 -9.76 -10.56 -7.56
N THR A 297 -10.51 -9.66 -8.18
CA THR A 297 -11.98 -9.72 -8.21
C THR A 297 -12.52 -9.04 -9.47
N THR A 298 -13.78 -9.30 -9.79
CA THR A 298 -14.45 -8.54 -10.85
C THR A 298 -14.74 -7.14 -10.33
N VAL A 299 -14.31 -6.14 -11.09
CA VAL A 299 -14.62 -4.73 -10.82
C VAL A 299 -15.48 -4.17 -11.94
N THR A 300 -16.34 -3.22 -11.62
CA THR A 300 -17.20 -2.53 -12.58
C THR A 300 -17.09 -1.02 -12.42
N PRO A 301 -17.07 -0.24 -13.52
CA PRO A 301 -17.15 1.20 -13.42
C PRO A 301 -18.42 1.66 -12.70
N VAL A 302 -18.29 2.63 -11.80
CA VAL A 302 -19.40 3.24 -11.05
C VAL A 302 -19.27 4.76 -11.08
N VAL A 303 -20.38 5.47 -10.90
CA VAL A 303 -20.36 6.94 -10.79
C VAL A 303 -20.35 7.32 -9.31
N VAL A 304 -19.34 8.07 -8.89
CA VAL A 304 -19.21 8.62 -7.54
C VAL A 304 -19.11 10.14 -7.67
N ALA A 305 -19.95 10.87 -6.93
CA ALA A 305 -19.89 12.33 -6.95
C ALA A 305 -18.53 12.82 -6.41
N GLY A 306 -17.91 13.75 -7.15
CA GLY A 306 -16.56 14.26 -6.84
C GLY A 306 -15.41 13.42 -7.43
N ALA A 307 -15.68 12.26 -8.03
CA ALA A 307 -14.68 11.46 -8.72
C ALA A 307 -14.74 11.68 -10.24
N GLN A 308 -13.56 11.66 -10.87
CA GLN A 308 -13.39 11.57 -12.32
C GLN A 308 -13.53 10.12 -12.80
N GLN A 309 -12.97 9.17 -12.05
CA GLN A 309 -13.07 7.73 -12.32
C GLN A 309 -13.37 7.00 -11.00
N ALA A 310 -14.19 5.96 -11.07
CA ALA A 310 -14.42 5.08 -9.94
C ALA A 310 -14.79 3.67 -10.41
N ILE A 311 -14.35 2.69 -9.63
CA ILE A 311 -14.68 1.28 -9.80
C ILE A 311 -15.23 0.72 -8.50
N GLU A 312 -16.18 -0.20 -8.60
CA GLU A 312 -16.73 -0.95 -7.48
C GLU A 312 -16.42 -2.44 -7.63
N GLY A 313 -16.35 -3.14 -6.50
CA GLY A 313 -16.17 -4.58 -6.47
C GLY A 313 -16.48 -5.17 -5.10
N THR A 314 -16.25 -6.48 -4.96
CA THR A 314 -16.39 -7.21 -3.69
C THR A 314 -15.09 -7.89 -3.29
N GLY A 315 -14.99 -8.28 -2.02
CA GLY A 315 -13.84 -9.00 -1.50
C GLY A 315 -12.72 -8.09 -0.99
N ALA A 316 -13.07 -6.93 -0.42
CA ALA A 316 -12.06 -6.00 0.10
C ALA A 316 -11.35 -6.52 1.34
N ILE A 317 -12.07 -6.62 2.46
CA ILE A 317 -11.53 -7.17 3.71
C ILE A 317 -12.19 -8.52 3.99
N ARG A 318 -13.52 -8.59 3.88
CA ARG A 318 -14.25 -9.87 3.85
C ARG A 318 -14.68 -10.23 2.42
N PRO A 319 -14.80 -11.52 2.05
CA PRO A 319 -15.19 -11.95 0.70
C PRO A 319 -16.47 -11.30 0.17
N GLU A 320 -17.43 -11.05 1.05
CA GLU A 320 -18.73 -10.43 0.76
C GLU A 320 -18.73 -8.91 0.86
N SER A 321 -17.69 -8.31 1.46
CA SER A 321 -17.62 -6.86 1.64
C SER A 321 -17.43 -6.13 0.32
N SER A 322 -18.21 -5.09 0.08
CA SER A 322 -18.05 -4.20 -1.07
C SER A 322 -16.94 -3.19 -0.84
N PHE A 323 -16.35 -2.73 -1.93
CA PHE A 323 -15.49 -1.54 -1.96
C PHE A 323 -15.78 -0.68 -3.17
N VAL A 324 -15.38 0.57 -3.05
CA VAL A 324 -15.25 1.52 -4.16
C VAL A 324 -13.86 2.12 -4.11
N ALA A 325 -13.15 2.08 -5.22
CA ALA A 325 -11.95 2.87 -5.45
C ALA A 325 -12.30 4.02 -6.39
N ALA A 326 -11.79 5.22 -6.12
CA ALA A 326 -12.08 6.41 -6.91
C ALA A 326 -10.89 7.36 -6.98
N THR A 327 -10.84 8.17 -8.04
CA THR A 327 -9.90 9.28 -8.21
C THR A 327 -10.61 10.52 -8.71
N ASP A 328 -10.18 11.69 -8.24
CA ASP A 328 -10.59 13.00 -8.77
C ASP A 328 -9.59 13.55 -9.82
N GLY A 329 -8.60 12.75 -10.20
CA GLY A 329 -7.49 13.14 -11.10
C GLY A 329 -6.26 13.73 -10.38
N ILE A 330 -6.33 13.93 -9.06
CA ILE A 330 -5.20 14.38 -8.22
C ILE A 330 -4.97 13.42 -7.04
N ASN A 331 -6.06 12.93 -6.44
CA ASN A 331 -6.08 12.10 -5.25
C ASN A 331 -6.68 10.73 -5.57
N LEU A 332 -6.37 9.73 -4.75
CA LEU A 332 -7.00 8.41 -4.77
C LEU A 332 -7.70 8.11 -3.44
N ILE A 333 -8.80 7.38 -3.50
CA ILE A 333 -9.47 6.83 -2.32
C ILE A 333 -9.94 5.41 -2.59
N GLN A 334 -9.89 4.59 -1.55
CA GLN A 334 -10.62 3.34 -1.45
C GLN A 334 -11.48 3.38 -0.18
N VAL A 335 -12.78 3.19 -0.34
CA VAL A 335 -13.71 2.98 0.77
C VAL A 335 -14.21 1.54 0.70
N ALA A 336 -14.13 0.83 1.81
CA ALA A 336 -14.54 -0.56 1.92
C ALA A 336 -15.50 -0.76 3.11
N GLU A 337 -16.18 -1.91 3.11
CA GLU A 337 -17.05 -2.40 4.19
C GLU A 337 -18.36 -1.62 4.41
N ALA A 338 -18.40 -0.35 3.99
CA ALA A 338 -19.56 0.52 4.18
C ALA A 338 -20.79 0.00 3.44
N PRO A 339 -21.98 -0.01 4.08
CA PRO A 339 -23.25 -0.11 3.36
C PRO A 339 -23.36 0.99 2.30
N ARG A 340 -23.88 0.66 1.11
CA ARG A 340 -23.99 1.63 -0.01
C ARG A 340 -22.66 2.36 -0.29
N THR A 341 -21.62 1.57 -0.56
CA THR A 341 -20.23 2.06 -0.56
C THR A 341 -19.97 3.25 -1.51
N ALA A 342 -20.68 3.35 -2.64
CA ALA A 342 -20.55 4.49 -3.55
C ALA A 342 -21.02 5.82 -2.92
N ASP A 343 -22.16 5.82 -2.21
CA ASP A 343 -22.69 7.00 -1.51
C ASP A 343 -21.77 7.42 -0.36
N ALA A 344 -21.26 6.42 0.39
CA ALA A 344 -20.27 6.65 1.43
C ALA A 344 -18.99 7.27 0.85
N THR A 345 -18.49 6.75 -0.28
CA THR A 345 -17.30 7.29 -0.96
C THR A 345 -17.50 8.75 -1.38
N ALA A 346 -18.64 9.08 -1.98
CA ALA A 346 -18.95 10.47 -2.35
C ALA A 346 -18.96 11.40 -1.13
N SER A 347 -19.53 10.95 -0.01
CA SER A 347 -19.55 11.71 1.24
C SER A 347 -18.15 11.95 1.79
N VAL A 348 -17.27 10.96 1.70
CA VAL A 348 -15.86 11.08 2.13
C VAL A 348 -15.07 12.02 1.24
N ILE A 349 -15.20 11.92 -0.09
CA ILE A 349 -14.57 12.85 -1.04
C ILE A 349 -14.99 14.30 -0.72
N ALA A 350 -16.29 14.52 -0.49
CA ALA A 350 -16.80 15.84 -0.14
C ALA A 350 -16.22 16.37 1.19
N ALA A 351 -16.05 15.51 2.19
CA ALA A 351 -15.48 15.90 3.49
C ALA A 351 -13.97 16.20 3.44
N LEU A 352 -13.23 15.46 2.60
CA LEU A 352 -11.79 15.65 2.39
C LEU A 352 -11.49 16.90 1.54
N SER A 353 -12.37 17.26 0.62
CA SER A 353 -12.22 18.41 -0.27
C SER A 353 -12.52 19.78 0.40
N GLN A 354 -13.02 19.79 1.64
CA GLN A 354 -13.40 21.01 2.37
C GLN A 354 -12.31 21.53 3.33
N GLY A 355 -11.23 20.77 3.55
CA GLY A 355 -10.11 21.14 4.42
C GLY A 355 -9.02 21.88 3.66
#